data_AF-A0A5C9B5Q4-F1
#
_entry.id   AF-A0A5C9B5Q4-F1
#
_cell.length_a   1.000
_cell.length_b   1.000
_cell.length_c   1.000
_cell.angle_alpha   90.00
_cell.angle_beta   90.00
_cell.angle_gamma   90.00
#
_symmetry.space_group_name_H-M   'P 1'
#
loop_
_entity.id
_entity.type
_entity.pdbx_description
1 polymer ?
#
loop_
_entity_poly.entity_id
_entity_poly.type
_entity_poly.pdbx_seq_one_letter_code
_entity_poly.pdbx_strand_id
1 'polypeptide(L)'
;MRHKPLIMALALALAAPGAALAATEIDQLRAEFERKLKEVQAGYEARLKDLEGRLARHESAAKEAAEGARQAREAVPKSAGGGFNPEISLILQGRYFSADGDGHITGFLPAGHAHGQEKGFSVDHTELTLGASIDPYFRGYANFALVDDEVETEEA
;
A
#
# COMPACT_ATOMS: atom_id res chain seq x y z
N MET A 1 24.19 44.26 -76.22
CA MET A 1 24.37 43.72 -74.84
C MET A 1 23.45 44.45 -73.86
N ARG A 2 22.16 44.09 -73.74
CA ARG A 2 21.23 44.68 -72.74
C ARG A 2 20.14 43.68 -72.30
N HIS A 3 20.52 42.56 -71.68
CA HIS A 3 19.56 41.61 -71.06
C HIS A 3 19.94 41.20 -69.62
N LYS A 4 21.08 41.66 -69.11
CA LYS A 4 21.59 41.28 -67.78
C LYS A 4 20.83 41.85 -66.55
N PRO A 5 20.17 43.03 -66.58
CA PRO A 5 19.50 43.52 -65.37
C PRO A 5 18.11 42.88 -65.14
N LEU A 6 17.48 42.33 -66.19
CA LEU A 6 16.12 41.78 -66.09
C LEU A 6 16.10 40.40 -65.40
N ILE A 7 17.15 39.59 -65.59
CA ILE A 7 17.23 38.22 -65.04
C ILE A 7 17.51 38.26 -63.53
N MET A 8 18.19 39.30 -63.03
CA MET A 8 18.49 39.40 -61.59
C MET A 8 17.28 39.85 -60.75
N ALA A 9 16.38 40.68 -61.30
CA ALA A 9 15.16 41.09 -60.61
C ALA A 9 14.14 39.93 -60.51
N LEU A 10 14.11 39.04 -61.50
CA LEU A 10 13.21 37.88 -61.51
C LEU A 10 13.64 36.78 -60.52
N ALA A 11 14.95 36.64 -60.29
CA ALA A 11 15.48 35.68 -59.30
C ALA A 11 15.22 36.11 -57.84
N LEU A 12 15.16 37.41 -57.56
CA LEU A 12 14.88 37.94 -56.21
C LEU A 12 13.38 37.86 -55.86
N ALA A 13 12.50 37.96 -56.86
CA ALA A 13 11.05 37.85 -56.68
C ALA A 13 10.57 36.42 -56.40
N LEU A 14 11.32 35.39 -56.83
CA LEU A 14 10.93 33.99 -56.66
C LEU A 14 11.33 33.40 -55.29
N ALA A 15 12.27 34.02 -54.57
CA ALA A 15 12.73 33.57 -53.24
C ALA A 15 11.92 34.15 -52.07
N ALA A 16 11.21 35.26 -52.28
CA ALA A 16 10.41 35.93 -51.25
C ALA A 16 9.18 35.13 -50.74
N PRO A 17 8.42 34.39 -51.58
CA PRO A 17 7.22 33.68 -51.12
C PRO A 17 7.53 32.53 -50.15
N GLY A 18 8.67 31.86 -50.30
CA GLY A 18 9.06 30.72 -49.46
C GLY A 18 9.43 31.11 -48.02
N ALA A 19 10.04 32.29 -47.84
CA ALA A 19 10.38 32.80 -46.50
C ALA A 19 9.15 33.29 -45.72
N ALA A 20 8.13 33.84 -46.42
CA ALA A 20 6.88 34.25 -45.80
C ALA A 20 6.04 33.05 -45.34
N LEU A 21 5.98 31.97 -46.13
CA LEU A 21 5.30 30.72 -45.76
C LEU A 21 5.96 30.03 -44.55
N ALA A 22 7.30 29.96 -44.52
CA ALA A 22 8.03 29.40 -43.39
C ALA A 22 7.86 30.22 -42.09
N ALA A 23 7.75 31.55 -42.19
CA ALA A 23 7.46 32.40 -41.04
C ALA A 23 6.05 32.12 -40.47
N THR A 24 5.05 31.92 -41.34
CA THR A 24 3.68 31.62 -40.90
C THR A 24 3.56 30.25 -40.21
N GLU A 25 4.31 29.24 -40.65
CA GLU A 25 4.33 27.91 -39.99
C GLU A 25 4.96 27.98 -38.59
N ILE A 26 6.01 28.79 -38.42
CA ILE A 26 6.65 29.02 -37.11
C ILE A 26 5.69 29.73 -36.15
N ASP A 27 4.94 30.73 -36.63
CA ASP A 27 3.97 31.46 -35.81
C ASP A 27 2.78 30.57 -35.42
N GLN A 28 2.32 29.71 -36.31
CA GLN A 28 1.30 28.69 -36.00
C GLN A 28 1.79 27.71 -34.93
N LEU A 29 3.03 27.22 -35.05
CA LEU A 29 3.61 26.30 -34.08
C LEU A 29 3.79 26.95 -32.69
N ARG A 30 4.14 28.24 -32.64
CA ARG A 30 4.19 29.01 -31.38
C ARG A 30 2.81 29.13 -30.74
N ALA A 31 1.79 29.47 -31.51
CA ALA A 31 0.42 29.57 -31.01
C ALA A 31 -0.10 28.23 -30.47
N GLU A 32 0.20 27.12 -31.13
CA GLU A 32 -0.12 25.78 -30.64
C GLU A 32 0.62 25.44 -29.34
N PHE A 33 1.90 25.78 -29.24
CA PHE A 33 2.71 25.52 -28.06
C PHE A 33 2.21 26.33 -26.85
N GLU A 34 1.88 27.60 -27.03
CA GLU A 34 1.27 28.44 -25.99
C GLU A 34 -0.08 27.88 -25.52
N ARG A 35 -0.90 27.38 -26.45
CA ARG A 35 -2.17 26.74 -26.11
C ARG A 35 -1.95 25.49 -25.25
N LYS A 36 -1.02 24.61 -25.64
CA LYS A 36 -0.68 23.40 -24.88
C LYS A 36 -0.12 23.74 -23.49
N LEU A 37 0.72 24.76 -23.38
CA LEU A 37 1.24 25.23 -22.09
C LEU A 37 0.12 25.70 -21.16
N LYS A 38 -0.83 26.49 -21.68
CA LYS A 38 -2.00 26.94 -20.89
C LYS A 38 -2.87 25.78 -20.44
N GLU A 39 -3.09 24.79 -21.30
CA GLU A 39 -3.87 23.59 -20.98
C GLU A 39 -3.20 22.76 -19.88
N VAL A 40 -1.90 22.50 -20.02
CA VAL A 40 -1.11 21.76 -19.04
C VAL A 40 -1.06 22.51 -17.70
N GLN A 41 -0.83 23.82 -17.74
CA GLN A 41 -0.81 24.66 -16.54
C GLN A 41 -2.16 24.62 -15.81
N ALA A 42 -3.27 24.83 -16.51
CA ALA A 42 -4.60 24.79 -15.93
C ALA A 42 -4.92 23.40 -15.33
N GLY A 43 -4.49 22.33 -15.98
CA GLY A 43 -4.63 20.96 -15.47
C GLY A 43 -3.87 20.73 -14.17
N TYR A 44 -2.65 21.25 -14.05
CA TYR A 44 -1.87 21.18 -12.81
C TYR A 44 -2.47 22.04 -11.70
N GLU A 45 -2.88 23.27 -11.99
CA GLU A 45 -3.51 24.15 -11.00
C GLU A 45 -4.81 23.55 -10.43
N ALA A 46 -5.63 22.93 -11.28
CA ALA A 46 -6.84 22.25 -10.84
C ALA A 46 -6.53 21.05 -9.93
N ARG A 47 -5.56 20.21 -10.32
CA ARG A 47 -5.12 19.06 -9.50
C ARG A 47 -4.51 19.50 -8.18
N LEU A 48 -3.73 20.57 -8.19
CA LEU A 48 -3.10 21.10 -6.97
C LEU A 48 -4.15 21.57 -5.98
N LYS A 49 -5.17 22.31 -6.44
CA LYS A 49 -6.28 22.77 -5.59
C LYS A 49 -7.10 21.62 -5.01
N ASP A 50 -7.35 20.55 -5.78
CA ASP A 50 -8.03 19.35 -5.27
C ASP A 50 -7.21 18.69 -4.15
N LEU A 51 -5.90 18.51 -4.39
CA LEU A 51 -4.99 17.90 -3.43
C LEU A 51 -4.86 18.74 -2.15
N GLU A 52 -4.71 20.05 -2.28
CA GLU A 52 -4.68 20.97 -1.14
C GLU A 52 -6.00 20.93 -0.34
N GLY A 53 -7.14 20.89 -1.05
CA GLY A 53 -8.45 20.77 -0.41
C GLY A 53 -8.63 19.45 0.33
N ARG A 54 -8.15 18.34 -0.23
CA ARG A 54 -8.17 17.02 0.42
C ARG A 54 -7.24 17.00 1.62
N LEU A 55 -6.02 17.53 1.49
CA LEU A 55 -5.06 17.58 2.58
C LEU A 55 -5.59 18.41 3.76
N ALA A 56 -6.17 19.58 3.51
CA ALA A 56 -6.78 20.41 4.55
C ALA A 56 -7.88 19.68 5.33
N ARG A 57 -8.75 18.92 4.64
CA ARG A 57 -9.77 18.08 5.28
C ARG A 57 -9.15 16.99 6.13
N HIS A 58 -8.16 16.28 5.60
CA HIS A 58 -7.45 15.23 6.36
C HIS A 58 -6.72 15.79 7.58
N GLU A 59 -6.07 16.94 7.46
CA GLU A 59 -5.42 17.62 8.59
C GLU A 59 -6.44 18.07 9.64
N SER A 60 -7.60 18.60 9.24
CA SER A 60 -8.65 18.96 10.19
C SER A 60 -9.20 17.74 10.94
N ALA A 61 -9.53 16.66 10.23
CA ALA A 61 -10.00 15.42 10.83
C ALA A 61 -8.95 14.78 11.75
N ALA A 62 -7.66 14.84 11.37
CA ALA A 62 -6.57 14.37 12.20
C ALA A 62 -6.40 15.21 13.48
N LYS A 63 -6.57 16.53 13.40
CA LYS A 63 -6.55 17.42 14.57
C LYS A 63 -7.73 17.15 15.50
N GLU A 64 -8.94 17.03 14.96
CA GLU A 64 -10.14 16.69 15.74
C GLU A 64 -10.00 15.31 16.42
N ALA A 65 -9.48 14.31 15.71
CA ALA A 65 -9.20 12.99 16.28
C ALA A 65 -8.12 13.06 17.37
N ALA A 66 -7.06 13.85 17.18
CA ALA A 66 -6.02 14.04 18.17
C ALA A 66 -6.52 14.79 19.41
N GLU A 67 -7.37 15.79 19.24
CA GLU A 67 -8.01 16.53 20.33
C GLU A 67 -8.99 15.64 21.10
N GLY A 68 -9.82 14.86 20.41
CA GLY A 68 -10.68 13.85 21.03
C GLY A 68 -9.89 12.80 21.82
N ALA A 69 -8.77 12.32 21.27
CA ALA A 69 -7.88 11.39 21.96
C ALA A 69 -7.18 12.03 23.17
N ARG A 70 -6.84 13.33 23.13
CA ARG A 70 -6.29 14.07 24.27
C ARG A 70 -7.31 14.26 25.38
N GLN A 71 -8.53 14.68 25.04
CA GLN A 71 -9.63 14.83 26.00
C GLN A 71 -10.01 13.49 26.65
N ALA A 72 -10.02 12.40 25.88
CA ALA A 72 -10.22 11.06 26.41
C ALA A 72 -9.08 10.62 27.35
N ARG A 73 -7.83 11.02 27.08
CA ARG A 73 -6.67 10.76 27.97
C ARG A 73 -6.65 11.62 29.23
N GLU A 74 -7.22 12.83 29.18
CA GLU A 74 -7.31 13.74 30.34
C GLU A 74 -8.52 13.43 31.23
N ALA A 75 -9.59 12.88 30.68
CA ALA A 75 -10.77 12.41 31.42
C ALA A 75 -10.56 11.08 32.15
N VAL A 76 -9.51 10.32 31.79
CA VAL A 76 -9.09 9.13 32.53
C VAL A 76 -8.10 9.59 33.61
N PRO A 77 -8.34 9.34 34.91
CA PRO A 77 -7.35 9.63 35.93
C PRO A 77 -6.03 8.95 35.53
N LYS A 78 -4.91 9.68 35.61
CA LYS A 78 -3.57 9.10 35.46
C LYS A 78 -3.36 8.07 36.58
N SER A 79 -3.85 6.86 36.34
CA SER A 79 -3.32 5.66 36.92
C SER A 79 -1.84 5.64 36.56
N ALA A 80 -0.97 5.84 37.54
CA ALA A 80 0.43 5.48 37.42
C ALA A 80 0.48 3.94 37.39
N GLY A 81 0.13 3.35 36.25
CA GLY A 81 0.00 1.91 36.10
C GLY A 81 -0.55 1.55 34.73
N GLY A 82 0.35 1.05 33.88
CA GLY A 82 0.06 0.22 32.70
C GLY A 82 -1.05 0.69 31.77
N GLY A 83 -0.71 1.42 30.71
CA GLY A 83 -1.55 1.37 29.52
C GLY A 83 -1.66 -0.09 29.08
N PHE A 84 -2.87 -0.62 28.97
CA PHE A 84 -3.13 -1.97 28.50
C PHE A 84 -2.57 -2.13 27.08
N ASN A 85 -1.41 -2.78 26.97
CA ASN A 85 -0.72 -3.08 25.72
C ASN A 85 -0.62 -4.60 25.60
N PRO A 86 -1.70 -5.28 25.16
CA PRO A 86 -1.66 -6.71 24.99
C PRO A 86 -0.81 -7.07 23.76
N GLU A 87 0.16 -7.94 23.96
CA GLU A 87 0.83 -8.70 22.92
C GLU A 87 -0.02 -9.93 22.60
N ILE A 88 -0.40 -10.09 21.33
CA ILE A 88 -1.20 -11.21 20.84
C ILE A 88 -0.46 -11.79 19.64
N SER A 89 -0.08 -13.06 19.71
CA SER A 89 0.53 -13.80 18.60
C SER A 89 -0.26 -15.07 18.34
N LEU A 90 -0.51 -15.37 17.07
CA LEU A 90 -1.19 -16.60 16.62
C LEU A 90 -0.34 -17.27 15.55
N ILE A 91 0.11 -18.49 15.83
CA ILE A 91 0.82 -19.36 14.89
C ILE A 91 -0.15 -20.46 14.47
N LEU A 92 -0.49 -20.53 13.19
CA LEU A 92 -1.44 -21.50 12.64
C LEU A 92 -0.69 -22.55 11.80
N GLN A 93 -0.67 -23.80 12.24
CA GLN A 93 -0.16 -24.92 11.45
C GLN A 93 -1.31 -25.81 10.97
N GLY A 94 -1.70 -25.61 9.72
CA GLY A 94 -2.71 -26.43 9.05
C GLY A 94 -2.08 -27.41 8.04
N ARG A 95 -2.67 -28.60 7.90
CA ARG A 95 -2.28 -29.61 6.93
C ARG A 95 -3.51 -30.16 6.22
N TYR A 96 -3.35 -30.55 4.97
CA TYR A 96 -4.40 -31.25 4.22
C TYR A 96 -3.89 -32.61 3.74
N PHE A 97 -4.60 -33.67 4.09
CA PHE A 97 -4.27 -35.05 3.68
C PHE A 97 -5.45 -35.71 2.97
N SER A 98 -5.24 -36.21 1.75
CA SER A 98 -6.29 -36.80 0.91
C SER A 98 -5.81 -38.03 0.13
N ALA A 99 -4.96 -38.85 0.75
CA ALA A 99 -4.49 -40.08 0.13
C ALA A 99 -5.41 -41.27 0.47
N ASP A 100 -5.51 -42.22 -0.46
CA ASP A 100 -6.20 -43.49 -0.21
C ASP A 100 -5.27 -44.48 0.47
N GLY A 101 -5.38 -44.56 1.79
CA GLY A 101 -4.62 -45.44 2.66
C GLY A 101 -4.69 -44.96 4.12
N ASP A 102 -4.08 -45.73 5.02
CA ASP A 102 -3.85 -45.41 6.44
C ASP A 102 -2.66 -44.44 6.66
N GLY A 103 -2.05 -43.94 5.58
CA GLY A 103 -0.92 -43.01 5.63
C GLY A 103 0.43 -43.67 5.96
N HIS A 104 0.53 -45.00 5.95
CA HIS A 104 1.80 -45.68 6.16
C HIS A 104 2.73 -45.52 4.94
N ILE A 105 4.01 -45.24 5.20
CA ILE A 105 5.04 -45.28 4.17
C ILE A 105 5.53 -46.74 4.09
N THR A 106 5.37 -47.35 2.93
CA THR A 106 5.84 -48.72 2.68
C THR A 106 7.36 -48.83 2.86
N GLY A 107 7.82 -49.88 3.54
CA GLY A 107 9.25 -50.12 3.80
C GLY A 107 9.77 -49.66 5.18
N PHE A 108 8.92 -49.09 6.02
CA PHE A 108 9.24 -48.76 7.42
C PHE A 108 8.34 -49.55 8.39
N LEU A 109 8.83 -49.84 9.61
CA LEU A 109 7.97 -50.43 10.65
C LEU A 109 6.90 -49.39 11.07
N PRO A 110 5.61 -49.77 11.14
CA PRO A 110 4.57 -48.86 11.61
C PRO A 110 4.81 -48.49 13.08
N ALA A 111 4.63 -47.21 13.41
CA ALA A 111 4.64 -46.77 14.81
C ALA A 111 3.48 -47.46 15.55
N GLY A 112 3.74 -48.04 16.73
CA GLY A 112 2.81 -48.90 17.48
C GLY A 112 1.55 -48.22 18.03
N HIS A 113 1.25 -46.98 17.61
CA HIS A 113 0.00 -46.28 17.87
C HIS A 113 -0.61 -45.96 16.52
N ALA A 114 -1.61 -46.76 16.12
CA ALA A 114 -2.32 -46.62 14.86
C ALA A 114 -3.26 -45.41 14.92
N HIS A 115 -2.69 -44.21 14.92
CA HIS A 115 -3.39 -43.03 14.43
C HIS A 115 -3.03 -42.95 12.95
N GLY A 116 -3.84 -43.61 12.12
CA GLY A 116 -3.79 -43.34 10.68
C GLY A 116 -3.97 -41.85 10.48
N GLN A 117 -3.21 -41.26 9.56
CA GLN A 117 -3.31 -39.83 9.26
C GLN A 117 -4.76 -39.52 8.91
N GLU A 118 -5.44 -38.69 9.71
CA GLU A 118 -6.84 -38.36 9.44
C GLU A 118 -6.95 -37.68 8.08
N LYS A 119 -7.86 -38.19 7.24
CA LYS A 119 -8.11 -37.60 5.92
C LYS A 119 -8.88 -36.31 6.11
N GLY A 120 -8.43 -35.23 5.47
CA GLY A 120 -9.08 -33.93 5.51
C GLY A 120 -8.11 -32.82 5.87
N PHE A 121 -8.69 -31.71 6.32
CA PHE A 121 -7.96 -30.56 6.83
C PHE A 121 -7.75 -30.76 8.34
N SER A 122 -6.50 -30.76 8.79
CA SER A 122 -6.14 -30.77 10.21
C SER A 122 -5.46 -29.47 10.59
N VAL A 123 -5.63 -29.09 11.86
CA VAL A 123 -4.91 -27.98 12.49
C VAL A 123 -4.02 -28.62 13.55
N ASP A 124 -2.87 -29.15 13.10
CA ASP A 124 -2.03 -30.03 13.93
C ASP A 124 -1.50 -29.30 15.18
N HIS A 125 -1.05 -28.05 15.04
CA HIS A 125 -0.51 -27.29 16.16
C HIS A 125 -0.77 -25.80 15.96
N THR A 126 -1.76 -25.27 16.66
CA THR A 126 -1.99 -23.81 16.70
C THR A 126 -1.59 -23.28 18.06
N GLU A 127 -0.75 -22.27 18.06
CA GLU A 127 -0.27 -21.64 19.28
C GLU A 127 -0.82 -20.20 19.36
N LEU A 128 -1.55 -19.91 20.43
CA LEU A 128 -2.02 -18.56 20.76
C LEU A 128 -1.29 -18.08 22.00
N THR A 129 -0.50 -17.03 21.84
CA THR A 129 0.23 -16.38 22.93
C THR A 129 -0.42 -15.04 23.27
N LEU A 130 -0.71 -14.84 24.55
CA LEU A 130 -1.21 -13.59 25.10
C LEU A 130 -0.23 -13.08 26.17
N GLY A 131 0.20 -11.83 26.08
CA GLY A 131 1.05 -11.19 27.07
C GLY A 131 0.60 -9.77 27.37
N ALA A 132 0.64 -9.35 28.63
CA ALA A 132 0.34 -7.96 28.98
C ALA A 132 1.04 -7.56 30.28
N SER A 133 1.41 -6.29 30.40
CA SER A 133 1.85 -5.75 31.70
C SER A 133 0.63 -5.63 32.62
N ILE A 134 0.68 -6.28 33.78
CA ILE A 134 -0.36 -6.18 34.82
C ILE A 134 -0.12 -4.90 35.62
N ASP A 135 1.14 -4.64 36.00
CA ASP A 135 1.61 -3.42 36.66
C ASP A 135 3.10 -3.16 36.32
N PRO A 136 3.76 -2.12 36.86
CA PRO A 136 5.17 -1.82 36.56
C PRO A 136 6.19 -2.93 36.92
N TYR A 137 5.81 -3.89 37.74
CA TYR A 137 6.67 -4.96 38.25
C TYR A 137 6.24 -6.35 37.77
N PHE A 138 4.98 -6.53 37.36
CA PHE A 138 4.43 -7.83 36.95
C PHE A 138 3.90 -7.81 35.51
N ARG A 139 4.28 -8.84 34.75
CA ARG A 139 3.77 -9.13 33.41
C ARG A 139 3.06 -10.48 33.42
N GLY A 140 1.83 -10.51 32.93
CA GLY A 140 1.09 -11.74 32.66
C GLY A 140 1.49 -12.29 31.30
N TYR A 141 1.63 -13.62 31.23
CA TYR A 141 1.89 -14.37 30.01
C TYR A 141 1.04 -15.63 30.03
N ALA A 142 0.34 -15.92 28.94
CA ALA A 142 -0.46 -17.12 28.77
C ALA A 142 -0.20 -17.66 27.37
N ASN A 143 0.03 -18.97 27.26
CA ASN A 143 0.24 -19.65 26.00
C ASN A 143 -0.73 -20.81 25.88
N PHE A 144 -1.47 -20.85 24.77
CA PHE A 144 -2.47 -21.88 24.50
C PHE A 144 -2.01 -22.68 23.28
N ALA A 145 -1.85 -23.99 23.44
CA ALA A 145 -1.62 -24.90 22.34
C ALA A 145 -2.92 -25.64 22.02
N LEU A 146 -3.36 -25.55 20.77
CA LEU A 146 -4.49 -26.32 20.25
C LEU A 146 -3.94 -27.43 19.34
N VAL A 147 -4.30 -28.67 19.65
CA VAL A 147 -3.95 -29.87 18.87
C VAL A 147 -5.24 -30.61 18.54
N ASP A 148 -5.58 -30.68 17.25
CA ASP A 148 -6.80 -31.27 16.68
C ASP A 148 -8.11 -30.75 17.31
N ASP A 149 -8.45 -31.22 18.52
CA ASP A 149 -9.70 -30.97 19.26
C ASP A 149 -9.51 -30.64 20.75
N GLU A 150 -8.28 -30.62 21.28
CA GLU A 150 -8.00 -30.34 22.70
C GLU A 150 -7.17 -29.05 22.87
N VAL A 151 -7.52 -28.28 23.92
CA VAL A 151 -6.79 -27.07 24.34
C VAL A 151 -5.94 -27.42 25.55
N GLU A 152 -4.62 -27.34 25.41
CA GLU A 152 -3.67 -27.51 26.52
C GLU A 152 -3.17 -26.12 26.96
N THR A 153 -3.13 -25.90 28.28
CA THR A 153 -2.64 -24.65 28.89
C THR A 153 -1.37 -24.93 29.71
N GLU A 154 -0.26 -24.32 29.33
CA GLU A 154 0.95 -24.27 30.16
C GLU A 154 1.08 -22.90 30.83
N GLU A 155 1.10 -22.90 32.17
CA GLU A 155 1.45 -21.73 32.98
C GLU A 155 2.93 -21.81 33.37
N ALA A 156 3.64 -20.68 33.32
CA ALA A 156 5.04 -20.55 33.74
C ALA A 156 5.18 -19.56 34.90
#